data_AF-A0A1J3JKT0-F1
#
_entry.id   AF-A0A1J3JKT0-F1
#
_cell.length_a   1.000
_cell.length_b   1.000
_cell.length_c   1.000
_cell.angle_alpha   90.00
_cell.angle_beta   90.00
_cell.angle_gamma   90.00
#
_symmetry.space_group_name_H-M   'P 1'
#
loop_
_entity.id
_entity.type
_entity.pdbx_description
1 polymer ?
#
loop_
_entity_poly.entity_id
_entity_poly.type
_entity_poly.pdbx_seq_one_letter_code
_entity_poly.pdbx_strand_id
1 'polypeptide(L)'
;MPILKPQLNHQLEKEIRYTWIGHSTAVIQVGQDNLLIDPVFSDRCFPSNYVGPKRYRKPACTVADLKKIDLVLVSHDHYDHLDEVALSELHKLYKPTFIAGLGSK
;
A
#
# COMPACT_ATOMS: atom_id res chain seq x y z
N MET A 1 -18.30 8.92 -4.34
CA MET A 1 -18.19 7.72 -3.49
C MET A 1 -17.62 8.09 -2.13
N PRO A 2 -18.17 7.55 -1.03
CA PRO A 2 -17.60 7.73 0.31
C PRO A 2 -16.26 6.98 0.43
N ILE A 3 -15.38 7.47 1.31
CA ILE A 3 -14.17 6.75 1.72
C ILE A 3 -14.56 5.97 2.98
N LEU A 4 -14.43 4.65 2.95
CA LEU A 4 -14.77 3.77 4.06
C LEU A 4 -13.49 3.37 4.80
N LYS A 5 -13.54 3.34 6.14
CA LYS A 5 -12.43 2.83 6.94
C LYS A 5 -12.36 1.30 6.77
N PRO A 6 -11.21 0.74 6.37
CA PRO A 6 -11.10 -0.70 6.13
C PRO A 6 -11.10 -1.48 7.45
N GLN A 7 -11.70 -2.67 7.43
CA GLN A 7 -11.67 -3.63 8.54
C GLN A 7 -10.55 -4.64 8.30
N LEU A 8 -9.32 -4.29 8.70
CA LEU A 8 -8.14 -5.14 8.53
C LEU A 8 -7.88 -6.05 9.75
N ASN A 9 -8.81 -6.07 10.71
CA ASN A 9 -8.59 -6.63 12.04
C ASN A 9 -8.79 -8.15 12.17
N HIS A 10 -9.38 -8.80 11.19
CA HIS A 10 -9.71 -10.22 11.26
C HIS A 10 -8.65 -11.08 10.54
N GLN A 11 -8.19 -12.14 11.19
CA GLN A 11 -7.47 -13.22 10.51
C GLN A 11 -8.48 -14.09 9.76
N LEU A 12 -8.12 -14.52 8.55
CA LEU A 12 -9.00 -15.27 7.66
C LEU A 12 -8.41 -16.65 7.45
N GLU A 13 -8.78 -17.61 8.29
CA GLU A 13 -8.18 -18.97 8.23
C GLU A 13 -8.49 -19.71 6.91
N LYS A 14 -9.60 -19.38 6.24
CA LYS A 14 -10.06 -20.08 5.03
C LYS A 14 -10.50 -19.15 3.89
N GLU A 15 -10.45 -17.84 4.10
CA GLU A 15 -10.96 -16.85 3.14
C GLU A 15 -9.83 -15.98 2.60
N ILE A 16 -10.05 -15.45 1.39
CA ILE A 16 -9.22 -14.39 0.81
C ILE A 16 -10.03 -13.10 0.87
N ARG A 17 -9.44 -12.03 1.42
CA ARG A 17 -10.04 -10.70 1.39
C ARG A 17 -9.18 -9.75 0.60
N TYR A 18 -9.81 -9.07 -0.35
CA TYR A 18 -9.23 -7.95 -1.07
C TYR A 18 -9.84 -6.65 -0.55
N THR A 19 -8.99 -5.73 -0.07
CA THR A 19 -9.41 -4.42 0.41
C THR A 19 -8.75 -3.34 -0.41
N TRP A 20 -9.54 -2.57 -1.16
CA TRP A 20 -9.06 -1.44 -1.94
C TRP A 20 -8.79 -0.23 -1.04
N ILE A 21 -7.58 0.32 -1.10
CA ILE A 21 -7.16 1.48 -0.30
C ILE A 21 -7.20 2.77 -1.14
N GLY A 22 -6.91 2.67 -2.44
CA GLY A 22 -7.00 3.77 -3.40
C GLY A 22 -5.99 3.62 -4.53
N HIS A 23 -6.32 4.12 -5.74
CA HIS A 23 -5.51 3.89 -6.96
C HIS A 23 -5.26 2.39 -7.19
N SER A 24 -4.01 1.95 -7.39
CA SER A 24 -3.59 0.55 -7.45
C SER A 24 -3.32 -0.06 -6.06
N THR A 25 -3.37 0.73 -4.99
CA THR A 25 -3.08 0.25 -3.64
C THR A 25 -4.21 -0.62 -3.08
N ALA A 26 -3.85 -1.85 -2.73
CA ALA A 26 -4.76 -2.79 -2.11
C ALA A 26 -4.06 -3.71 -1.10
N VAL A 27 -4.81 -4.13 -0.08
CA VAL A 27 -4.39 -5.15 0.87
C VAL A 27 -5.10 -6.45 0.52
N ILE A 28 -4.33 -7.53 0.36
CA ILE A 28 -4.82 -8.89 0.22
C ILE A 28 -4.48 -9.65 1.50
N GLN A 29 -5.51 -10.18 2.16
CA GLN A 29 -5.35 -11.01 3.35
C GLN A 29 -5.62 -12.47 2.95
N VAL A 30 -4.64 -13.35 3.19
CA VAL A 30 -4.73 -14.79 2.90
C VAL A 30 -4.17 -15.54 4.10
N GLY A 31 -5.01 -16.33 4.78
CA GLY A 31 -4.59 -17.01 6.00
C GLY A 31 -4.22 -16.00 7.09
N GLN A 32 -2.95 -16.02 7.50
CA GLN A 32 -2.38 -15.11 8.49
C GLN A 32 -1.54 -13.98 7.85
N ASP A 33 -1.30 -14.05 6.53
CA ASP A 33 -0.42 -13.14 5.83
C ASP A 33 -1.21 -11.96 5.23
N ASN A 34 -0.62 -10.78 5.32
CA ASN A 34 -1.12 -9.57 4.64
C ASN A 34 -0.13 -9.12 3.57
N LEU A 35 -0.58 -9.15 2.31
CA LEU A 35 0.10 -8.62 1.14
C LEU A 35 -0.41 -7.22 0.84
N LEU A 36 0.49 -6.26 0.62
CA LEU A 36 0.19 -4.93 0.13
C LEU A 36 0.71 -4.79 -1.30
N ILE A 37 -0.14 -4.31 -2.22
CA ILE A 37 0.21 -4.10 -3.62
C ILE A 37 0.32 -2.61 -3.89
N ASP A 38 1.34 -2.20 -4.65
CA ASP A 38 1.58 -0.84 -5.18
C ASP A 38 1.22 0.26 -4.15
N PRO A 39 1.93 0.33 -3.01
CA PRO A 39 1.58 1.23 -1.93
C PRO A 39 1.79 2.69 -2.34
N VAL A 40 0.71 3.47 -2.37
CA VAL A 40 0.72 4.92 -2.61
C VAL A 40 -0.17 5.62 -1.58
N PHE A 41 0.49 6.27 -0.61
CA PHE A 41 -0.17 6.95 0.51
C PHE A 41 0.04 8.45 0.48
N SER A 42 1.12 8.90 -0.17
CA SER A 42 1.45 10.31 -0.41
C SER A 42 0.33 11.05 -1.14
N ASP A 43 0.27 12.36 -0.91
CA ASP A 43 -0.73 13.24 -1.56
C ASP A 43 -0.41 13.47 -3.05
N ARG A 44 0.85 13.26 -3.46
CA ARG A 44 1.32 13.45 -4.84
C ARG A 44 2.15 12.28 -5.33
N CYS A 45 1.95 11.88 -6.58
CA CYS A 45 2.75 10.87 -7.28
C CYS A 45 3.90 11.54 -8.03
N PHE A 46 4.90 12.05 -7.30
CA PHE A 46 6.04 12.77 -7.87
C PHE A 46 7.22 12.82 -6.86
N PRO A 47 8.49 12.99 -7.30
CA PRO A 47 9.64 13.15 -6.39
C PRO A 47 9.54 14.30 -5.39
N SER A 48 8.65 15.26 -5.64
CA SER A 48 8.43 16.43 -4.82
C SER A 48 6.99 16.47 -4.34
N ASN A 49 6.81 16.74 -3.05
CA ASN A 49 5.48 16.93 -2.45
C ASN A 49 4.81 18.27 -2.83
N TYR A 50 5.51 19.15 -3.55
CA TYR A 50 5.01 20.48 -3.93
C TYR A 50 4.43 20.53 -5.34
N VAL A 51 4.93 19.69 -6.25
CA VAL A 51 4.58 19.70 -7.68
C VAL A 51 4.20 18.30 -8.16
N GLY A 52 3.52 18.22 -9.31
CA GLY A 52 3.06 16.95 -9.87
C GLY A 52 1.62 16.57 -9.48
N PRO A 53 1.13 15.42 -9.99
CA PRO A 53 -0.26 15.02 -9.85
C PRO A 53 -0.65 14.84 -8.39
N LYS A 54 -1.62 15.64 -7.93
CA LYS A 54 -2.20 15.48 -6.59
C LYS A 54 -3.39 14.54 -6.65
N ARG A 55 -3.47 13.62 -5.69
CA ARG A 55 -4.60 12.70 -5.59
C ARG A 55 -5.90 13.46 -5.33
N TYR A 56 -6.98 13.03 -5.98
CA TYR A 56 -8.30 13.63 -5.76
C TYR A 56 -8.98 13.11 -4.48
N ARG A 57 -8.72 11.85 -4.10
CA ARG A 57 -9.34 11.18 -2.94
C ARG A 57 -8.27 10.66 -2.02
N LYS A 58 -8.32 11.00 -0.73
CA LYS A 58 -7.46 10.44 0.34
C LYS A 58 -7.47 8.90 0.34
N PRO A 59 -6.42 8.25 0.88
CA PRO A 59 -6.41 6.81 0.99
C PRO A 59 -7.44 6.38 2.04
N ALA A 60 -7.92 5.14 1.95
CA ALA A 60 -8.90 4.61 2.89
C ALA A 60 -8.38 4.56 4.34
N CYS A 61 -7.05 4.49 4.51
CA CYS A 61 -6.35 4.52 5.79
C CYS A 61 -4.92 5.03 5.62
N THR A 62 -4.21 5.24 6.72
CA THR A 62 -2.76 5.53 6.72
C THR A 62 -1.93 4.24 6.71
N VAL A 63 -0.60 4.35 6.51
CA VAL A 63 0.32 3.21 6.65
C VAL A 63 0.31 2.63 8.06
N ALA A 64 0.17 3.47 9.09
CA ALA A 64 0.12 3.05 10.49
C ALA A 64 -1.23 2.39 10.87
N ASP A 65 -2.29 2.64 10.12
CA ASP A 65 -3.57 1.94 10.28
C ASP A 65 -3.54 0.53 9.67
N LEU A 66 -2.56 0.23 8.81
CA LEU A 66 -2.36 -1.12 8.30
C LEU A 66 -1.99 -2.04 9.48
N LYS A 67 -2.46 -3.29 9.42
CA LYS A 67 -1.89 -4.33 10.27
C LYS A 67 -0.48 -4.67 9.80
N LYS A 68 0.18 -5.59 10.52
CA LYS A 68 1.45 -6.21 10.06
C LYS A 68 1.32 -6.58 8.58
N ILE A 69 2.17 -5.99 7.75
CA ILE A 69 2.31 -6.35 6.33
C ILE A 69 3.50 -7.30 6.22
N ASP A 70 3.27 -8.46 5.62
CA ASP A 70 4.28 -9.51 5.47
C ASP A 70 5.01 -9.39 4.13
N LEU A 71 4.26 -9.00 3.09
CA LEU A 71 4.75 -8.84 1.74
C LEU A 71 4.31 -7.52 1.14
N VAL A 72 5.20 -6.86 0.41
CA VAL A 72 4.88 -5.71 -0.44
C VAL A 72 5.26 -6.06 -1.88
N LEU A 73 4.30 -5.98 -2.79
CA LEU A 73 4.50 -6.16 -4.22
C LEU A 73 4.46 -4.81 -4.92
N VAL A 74 5.52 -4.48 -5.65
CA VAL A 74 5.60 -3.29 -6.52
C VAL A 74 5.63 -3.76 -7.97
N SER A 75 4.63 -3.37 -8.75
CA SER A 75 4.47 -3.81 -10.14
C SER A 75 5.49 -3.17 -11.09
N HIS A 76 5.79 -1.88 -10.92
CA HIS A 76 6.78 -1.12 -11.71
C HIS A 76 7.14 0.22 -11.04
N ASP A 77 8.19 0.89 -11.54
CA ASP A 77 8.84 2.04 -10.90
C ASP A 77 8.24 3.41 -11.25
N HIS A 78 6.95 3.48 -11.56
CA HIS A 78 6.30 4.78 -11.72
C HIS A 78 5.83 5.32 -10.37
N TYR A 79 5.86 6.65 -10.19
CA TYR A 79 5.51 7.30 -8.91
C TYR A 79 4.07 7.06 -8.44
N ASP A 80 3.18 6.62 -9.32
CA ASP A 80 1.82 6.22 -8.97
C ASP A 80 1.70 4.73 -8.63
N HIS A 81 2.81 4.00 -8.56
CA HIS A 81 2.90 2.61 -8.06
C HIS A 81 4.03 2.43 -7.02
N LEU A 82 5.01 3.33 -7.01
CA LEU A 82 6.18 3.34 -6.14
C LEU A 82 6.24 4.67 -5.37
N ASP A 83 5.72 4.66 -4.14
CA ASP A 83 5.81 5.77 -3.20
C ASP A 83 6.93 5.50 -2.19
N GLU A 84 8.12 6.07 -2.44
CA GLU A 84 9.32 5.87 -1.63
C GLU A 84 9.10 6.21 -0.14
N VAL A 85 8.27 7.22 0.16
CA VAL A 85 7.93 7.61 1.53
C VAL A 85 7.17 6.49 2.21
N ALA A 86 6.13 5.98 1.55
CA ALA A 86 5.33 4.86 2.06
C ALA A 86 6.18 3.59 2.22
N LEU A 87 7.05 3.26 1.26
CA LEU A 87 7.94 2.10 1.33
C LEU A 87 8.91 2.20 2.53
N SER A 88 9.49 3.38 2.76
CA SER A 88 10.33 3.64 3.94
C SER A 88 9.55 3.49 5.25
N GLU A 89 8.31 4.01 5.32
CA GLU A 89 7.45 3.84 6.50
C GLU A 89 7.08 2.37 6.75
N LEU A 90 6.70 1.64 5.69
CA LEU A 90 6.40 0.20 5.76
C LEU A 90 7.59 -0.60 6.26
N HIS A 91 8.80 -0.31 5.77
CA HIS A 91 10.03 -0.98 6.22
C HIS A 91 10.29 -0.72 7.71
N LYS A 92 10.11 0.52 8.18
CA LYS A 92 10.29 0.89 9.59
C LYS A 92 9.28 0.20 10.50
N LEU A 93 8.02 0.12 10.09
CA LEU A 93 6.93 -0.39 10.93
C LEU A 93 6.83 -1.92 10.92
N TYR A 94 6.94 -2.55 9.75
CA TYR A 94 6.58 -3.96 9.59
C TYR A 94 7.73 -4.84 9.09
N LYS A 95 8.81 -4.26 8.52
CA LYS A 95 9.92 -4.98 7.90
C LYS A 95 9.44 -6.08 6.92
N PRO A 96 8.53 -5.77 5.97
CA PRO A 96 8.01 -6.77 5.05
C PRO A 96 9.09 -7.24 4.07
N THR A 97 8.84 -8.38 3.43
CA THR A 97 9.60 -8.75 2.23
C THR A 97 9.07 -7.96 1.04
N PHE A 98 9.96 -7.26 0.33
CA PHE A 98 9.62 -6.54 -0.89
C PHE A 98 9.84 -7.43 -2.11
N ILE A 99 8.86 -7.48 -3.00
CA ILE A 99 8.94 -8.11 -4.32
C ILE A 99 8.73 -7.02 -5.36
N ALA A 100 9.65 -6.90 -6.30
CA ALA A 100 9.62 -5.91 -7.37
C ALA A 100 10.18 -6.50 -8.68
N GLY A 101 10.06 -5.75 -9.77
CA GLY A 101 10.69 -6.09 -11.05
C GLY A 101 12.22 -6.12 -10.95
N LEU A 102 12.86 -6.91 -11.82
CA LEU A 102 14.31 -6.92 -11.90
C LEU A 102 14.83 -5.54 -12.31
N GLY A 103 15.75 -4.99 -11.54
CA GLY A 103 16.33 -3.66 -11.80
C GLY A 103 15.45 -2.50 -11.35
N SER A 104 14.39 -2.77 -10.57
CA SER A 104 13.63 -1.73 -9.90
C SER A 104 14.53 -0.83 -9.05
N LYS A 105 14.30 0.48 -9.13
CA LYS A 105 15.10 1.51 -8.46
C LYS A 105 14.99 1.49 -6.93
#